data_AF-F2SZW9-F1
#
_entry.id   AF-F2SZW9-F1
#
_cell.length_a   1.000
_cell.length_b   1.000
_cell.length_c   1.000
_cell.angle_alpha   90.00
_cell.angle_beta   90.00
_cell.angle_gamma   90.00
#
_symmetry.space_group_name_H-M   'P 1'
#
loop_
_entity.id
_entity.type
_entity.pdbx_description
1 polymer ?
#
loop_
_entity_poly.entity_id
_entity_poly.type
_entity_poly.pdbx_seq_one_letter_code
_entity_poly.pdbx_strand_id
1 'polypeptide(L)'
;MPNSSASFLTAETIPASSELVHRSIHRDLPCALPYSDRNSRRSDSDWTWSETVARTCITIQPTVDALREFEMKENVDLRVRVENGLGEWFGYSSFFKHPSPALIKDLDPLFPSLIDPSYTAHVYPNPSGETIAQLHDRVATALDAVIADVDREIQEYERTHPEKARESHAIIICGHAAPLIAMGRALTGNMPEDSSTDDFKVFTAGMSTFKRRALGSRSSDESSLTSGRVASSWRGGNGVGGGWDCVVNGECKYLSNGAERGWHFHGEEDFNSMPSSGVVEDSGSRDDIPRAATKL
;
A
#
# COMPACT_ATOMS: atom_id res chain seq x y z
N MET A 1 -26.62 -16.84 16.32
CA MET A 1 -26.39 -15.87 15.24
C MET A 1 -25.21 -16.37 14.43
N PRO A 2 -25.30 -16.64 13.13
CA PRO A 2 -24.13 -17.09 12.38
C PRO A 2 -23.56 -15.98 11.51
N ASN A 3 -22.24 -15.86 11.60
CA ASN A 3 -21.36 -14.87 10.98
C ASN A 3 -21.35 -14.98 9.45
N SER A 4 -21.48 -13.85 8.76
CA SER A 4 -21.01 -13.71 7.38
C SER A 4 -19.48 -13.63 7.41
N SER A 5 -18.81 -14.57 6.76
CA SER A 5 -17.35 -14.65 6.69
C SER A 5 -16.83 -13.81 5.53
N ALA A 6 -16.38 -12.59 5.83
CA ALA A 6 -15.59 -11.79 4.92
C ALA A 6 -14.14 -12.33 4.86
N SER A 7 -13.60 -12.55 3.66
CA SER A 7 -12.20 -12.95 3.45
C SER A 7 -11.40 -11.85 2.73
N PHE A 8 -10.20 -11.55 3.21
CA PHE A 8 -9.27 -10.58 2.59
C PHE A 8 -8.13 -11.33 1.95
N LEU A 9 -7.82 -11.05 0.69
CA LEU A 9 -6.66 -11.59 0.00
C LEU A 9 -5.71 -10.45 -0.33
N THR A 10 -4.46 -10.52 0.11
CA THR A 10 -3.44 -9.51 -0.24
C THR A 10 -2.43 -10.07 -1.23
N ALA A 11 -2.17 -9.40 -2.36
CA ALA A 11 -1.16 -9.79 -3.36
C ALA A 11 -0.07 -8.72 -3.54
N GLU A 12 1.21 -9.10 -3.53
CA GLU A 12 2.35 -8.16 -3.53
C GLU A 12 2.96 -7.90 -4.92
N THR A 13 3.45 -6.66 -5.17
CA THR A 13 4.35 -6.31 -6.29
C THR A 13 5.66 -5.64 -5.87
N ILE A 14 6.71 -5.90 -6.66
CA ILE A 14 8.15 -5.59 -6.44
C ILE A 14 8.58 -4.22 -7.01
N PRO A 15 9.61 -3.54 -6.43
CA PRO A 15 10.53 -2.63 -7.16
C PRO A 15 11.73 -3.33 -7.85
N ALA A 16 11.92 -2.99 -9.13
CA ALA A 16 13.02 -3.31 -10.06
C ALA A 16 14.11 -4.33 -9.61
N SER A 17 14.07 -5.54 -10.19
CA SER A 17 15.21 -6.32 -10.73
C SER A 17 14.91 -7.82 -10.73
N SER A 18 14.24 -8.33 -11.76
CA SER A 18 14.42 -9.74 -12.14
C SER A 18 14.31 -9.89 -13.65
N GLU A 19 15.37 -10.47 -14.24
CA GLU A 19 15.59 -10.62 -15.67
C GLU A 19 14.54 -11.51 -16.37
N LEU A 20 13.77 -12.29 -15.59
CA LEU A 20 12.75 -13.21 -16.10
C LEU A 20 11.43 -12.49 -16.40
N VAL A 21 11.06 -11.49 -15.60
CA VAL A 21 9.94 -10.58 -15.90
C VAL A 21 10.31 -9.69 -17.09
N HIS A 22 11.58 -9.30 -17.22
CA HIS A 22 12.10 -8.54 -18.36
C HIS A 22 11.93 -9.29 -19.71
N ARG A 23 12.13 -10.61 -19.76
CA ARG A 23 12.05 -11.39 -21.02
C ARG A 23 10.62 -11.68 -21.49
N SER A 24 9.65 -11.81 -20.57
CA SER A 24 8.24 -11.99 -20.96
C SER A 24 7.59 -10.66 -21.37
N ILE A 25 7.97 -9.56 -20.72
CA ILE A 25 7.49 -8.19 -21.04
C ILE A 25 7.88 -7.76 -22.46
N HIS A 26 9.06 -8.14 -22.96
CA HIS A 26 9.53 -7.76 -24.30
C HIS A 26 8.93 -8.59 -25.46
N ARG A 27 8.34 -9.75 -25.19
CA ARG A 27 7.85 -10.65 -26.26
C ARG A 27 6.43 -10.33 -26.68
N ASP A 28 5.59 -9.89 -25.74
CA ASP A 28 4.14 -9.83 -25.93
C ASP A 28 3.55 -8.40 -25.83
N LEU A 29 4.35 -7.38 -25.46
CA LEU A 29 4.06 -5.98 -25.78
C LEU A 29 4.87 -5.58 -27.02
N PRO A 30 4.27 -4.91 -28.04
CA PRO A 30 5.07 -4.31 -29.10
C PRO A 30 6.16 -3.44 -28.46
N CYS A 31 7.38 -3.57 -28.97
CA CYS A 31 8.54 -2.72 -28.67
C CYS A 31 8.26 -1.22 -28.92
N ALA A 32 7.37 -0.61 -28.13
CA ALA A 32 6.81 0.72 -28.35
C ALA A 32 6.78 1.56 -27.07
N LEU A 33 7.70 1.31 -26.13
CA LEU A 33 8.31 2.44 -25.42
C LEU A 33 9.64 2.69 -26.13
N PRO A 34 9.77 3.76 -26.94
CA PRO A 34 10.95 3.98 -27.75
C PRO A 34 12.14 4.22 -26.82
N TYR A 35 12.99 3.20 -26.71
CA TYR A 35 14.36 3.32 -26.25
C TYR A 35 15.20 3.99 -27.36
N SER A 36 14.80 5.19 -27.80
CA SER A 36 15.59 6.12 -28.60
C SER A 36 14.70 7.26 -29.09
N ASP A 37 14.62 8.35 -28.34
CA ASP A 37 14.89 9.63 -28.97
C ASP A 37 15.49 10.59 -27.94
N ARG A 38 16.76 10.92 -28.12
CA ARG A 38 17.60 11.65 -27.17
C ARG A 38 17.30 13.16 -27.17
N ASN A 39 16.10 13.56 -27.59
CA ASN A 39 15.73 14.95 -27.86
C ASN A 39 14.36 15.40 -27.33
N SER A 40 13.61 14.53 -26.65
CA SER A 40 12.36 14.90 -25.99
C SER A 40 12.64 15.30 -24.53
N ARG A 41 12.56 16.59 -24.20
CA ARG A 41 12.62 17.13 -22.83
C ARG A 41 11.36 16.78 -22.03
N ARG A 42 11.11 15.50 -21.76
CA ARG A 42 10.26 15.08 -20.63
C ARG A 42 11.20 14.55 -19.55
N SER A 43 11.14 15.15 -18.37
CA SER A 43 12.02 14.82 -17.25
C SER A 43 11.83 13.35 -16.84
N ASP A 44 12.94 12.63 -16.64
CA ASP A 44 12.98 11.22 -16.20
C ASP A 44 12.11 10.95 -14.95
N SER A 45 11.84 11.98 -14.15
CA SER A 45 10.94 11.93 -13.01
C SER A 45 9.54 11.43 -13.37
N ASP A 46 8.95 11.86 -14.50
CA ASP A 46 7.56 11.55 -14.86
C ASP A 46 7.28 10.06 -15.07
N TRP A 47 8.33 9.28 -15.32
CA TRP A 47 8.22 7.86 -15.68
C TRP A 47 8.18 6.95 -14.46
N THR A 48 8.94 7.23 -13.40
CA THR A 48 8.97 6.42 -12.18
C THR A 48 7.64 6.48 -11.40
N TRP A 49 6.85 7.54 -11.58
CA TRP A 49 5.66 7.85 -10.79
C TRP A 49 4.45 6.94 -11.07
N SER A 50 4.27 6.50 -12.32
CA SER A 50 3.16 5.62 -12.72
C SER A 50 3.43 4.15 -12.38
N GLU A 51 4.70 3.77 -12.23
CA GLU A 51 5.10 2.37 -12.14
C GLU A 51 4.58 1.66 -10.89
N THR A 52 4.49 2.34 -9.75
CA THR A 52 4.09 1.69 -8.49
C THR A 52 2.65 1.20 -8.55
N VAL A 53 1.72 2.06 -8.99
CA VAL A 53 0.31 1.68 -9.20
C VAL A 53 0.15 0.83 -10.45
N ALA A 54 0.87 1.12 -11.54
CA ALA A 54 0.78 0.31 -12.74
C ALA A 54 1.24 -1.14 -12.49
N ARG A 55 2.23 -1.38 -11.62
CA ARG A 55 2.68 -2.72 -11.24
C ARG A 55 1.59 -3.49 -10.52
N THR A 56 0.93 -2.89 -9.53
CA THR A 56 -0.20 -3.55 -8.85
C THR A 56 -1.36 -3.82 -9.80
N CYS A 57 -1.65 -2.90 -10.73
CA CYS A 57 -2.63 -3.11 -11.80
C CYS A 57 -2.25 -4.28 -12.72
N ILE A 58 -1.00 -4.35 -13.19
CA ILE A 58 -0.48 -5.46 -14.00
C ILE A 58 -0.61 -6.79 -13.27
N THR A 59 -0.35 -6.81 -11.96
CA THR A 59 -0.42 -8.05 -11.16
C THR A 59 -1.85 -8.50 -10.91
N ILE A 60 -2.79 -7.58 -10.64
CA ILE A 60 -4.18 -7.97 -10.35
C ILE A 60 -4.99 -8.26 -11.61
N GLN A 61 -4.65 -7.65 -12.75
CA GLN A 61 -5.36 -7.80 -14.01
C GLN A 61 -5.63 -9.26 -14.41
N PRO A 62 -4.63 -10.18 -14.49
CA PRO A 62 -4.90 -11.57 -14.88
C PRO A 62 -5.83 -12.30 -13.91
N THR A 63 -5.80 -11.95 -12.61
CA THR A 63 -6.72 -12.50 -11.61
C THR A 63 -8.14 -12.00 -11.85
N VAL A 64 -8.30 -10.70 -12.12
CA VAL A 64 -9.61 -10.09 -12.43
C VAL A 64 -10.19 -10.68 -13.72
N ASP A 65 -9.38 -10.80 -14.77
CA ASP A 65 -9.82 -11.36 -16.05
C ASP A 65 -10.24 -12.82 -15.89
N ALA A 66 -9.47 -13.64 -15.16
CA ALA A 66 -9.87 -15.01 -14.84
C ALA A 66 -11.18 -15.04 -14.03
N LEU A 67 -11.32 -14.20 -13.00
CA LEU A 67 -12.55 -14.12 -12.21
C LEU A 67 -13.77 -13.69 -13.05
N ARG A 68 -13.59 -12.84 -14.06
CA ARG A 68 -14.69 -12.47 -14.97
C ARG A 68 -15.16 -13.64 -15.83
N GLU A 69 -14.25 -14.55 -16.19
CA GLU A 69 -14.59 -15.76 -16.94
C GLU A 69 -15.22 -16.84 -16.04
N PHE A 70 -14.69 -17.02 -14.82
CA PHE A 70 -15.16 -18.03 -13.88
C PHE A 70 -16.46 -17.62 -13.19
N GLU A 71 -16.54 -16.38 -12.72
CA GLU A 71 -17.59 -15.91 -11.84
C GLU A 71 -18.68 -15.21 -12.66
N MET A 72 -19.53 -16.02 -13.30
CA MET A 72 -20.68 -15.57 -14.12
C MET A 72 -21.83 -14.99 -13.29
N LYS A 73 -21.58 -14.53 -12.07
CA LYS A 73 -22.60 -13.96 -11.18
C LYS A 73 -22.75 -12.47 -11.48
N GLU A 74 -23.97 -12.03 -11.75
CA GLU A 74 -24.28 -10.63 -12.07
C GLU A 74 -23.99 -9.65 -10.91
N ASN A 75 -23.81 -10.15 -9.68
CA ASN A 75 -23.63 -9.32 -8.48
C ASN A 75 -22.19 -9.22 -7.96
N VAL A 76 -21.19 -9.57 -8.77
CA VAL A 76 -19.78 -9.46 -8.39
C VAL A 76 -19.18 -8.21 -9.04
N ASP A 77 -18.79 -7.23 -8.23
CA ASP A 77 -18.01 -6.09 -8.69
C ASP A 77 -16.55 -6.51 -8.86
N LEU A 78 -16.14 -6.67 -10.12
CA LEU A 78 -14.77 -7.02 -10.51
C LEU A 78 -14.03 -5.81 -11.12
N ARG A 79 -14.43 -4.58 -10.78
CA ARG A 79 -13.65 -3.39 -11.09
C ARG A 79 -12.63 -3.13 -9.98
N VAL A 80 -11.46 -2.64 -10.37
CA VAL A 80 -10.37 -2.32 -9.44
C VAL A 80 -10.54 -0.89 -8.94
N ARG A 81 -10.71 -0.75 -7.63
CA ARG A 81 -10.73 0.53 -6.91
C ARG A 81 -9.30 0.91 -6.52
N VAL A 82 -8.83 2.07 -6.97
CA VAL A 82 -7.46 2.53 -6.68
C VAL A 82 -7.45 3.33 -5.37
N GLU A 83 -7.07 2.66 -4.26
CA GLU A 83 -6.96 3.28 -2.94
C GLU A 83 -5.51 3.74 -2.67
N ASN A 84 -5.27 5.04 -2.80
CA ASN A 84 -3.97 5.67 -2.56
C ASN A 84 -3.47 5.47 -1.12
N GLY A 85 -4.38 5.38 -0.14
CA GLY A 85 -4.06 5.19 1.28
C GLY A 85 -3.44 3.83 1.59
N LEU A 86 -3.58 2.87 0.68
CA LEU A 86 -2.97 1.54 0.73
C LEU A 86 -1.76 1.41 -0.21
N GLY A 87 -1.40 2.49 -0.90
CA GLY A 87 -0.25 2.56 -1.79
C GLY A 87 1.08 2.51 -1.06
N GLU A 88 2.15 2.44 -1.85
CA GLU A 88 3.54 2.27 -1.41
C GLU A 88 3.97 3.18 -0.25
N TRP A 89 4.96 2.70 0.49
CA TRP A 89 5.61 3.46 1.54
C TRP A 89 6.92 4.06 1.06
N PHE A 90 7.10 5.34 1.37
CA PHE A 90 8.39 6.01 1.26
C PHE A 90 8.77 6.56 2.63
N GLY A 91 10.00 6.26 3.07
CA GLY A 91 10.55 6.80 4.31
C GLY A 91 10.56 8.33 4.33
N TYR A 92 10.35 8.93 5.50
CA TYR A 92 10.27 10.38 5.63
C TYR A 92 11.53 11.12 5.13
N SER A 93 11.31 12.23 4.44
CA SER A 93 12.35 13.15 3.97
C SER A 93 11.89 14.60 4.07
N SER A 94 12.74 15.43 4.66
CA SER A 94 12.59 16.89 4.69
C SER A 94 13.18 17.59 3.45
N PHE A 95 13.91 16.87 2.60
CA PHE A 95 14.71 17.47 1.53
C PHE A 95 14.08 17.36 0.14
N PHE A 96 13.18 16.40 -0.06
CA PHE A 96 12.51 16.18 -1.33
C PHE A 96 11.10 15.63 -1.12
N LYS A 97 10.33 15.62 -2.21
CA LYS A 97 9.01 15.02 -2.26
C LYS A 97 9.08 13.70 -3.03
N HIS A 98 8.43 12.69 -2.48
CA HIS A 98 8.27 11.38 -3.08
C HIS A 98 7.27 11.42 -4.23
N PRO A 99 7.31 10.39 -5.10
CA PRO A 99 6.28 10.16 -6.11
C PRO A 99 4.87 10.31 -5.54
N SER A 100 4.03 11.10 -6.21
CA SER A 100 2.58 10.98 -6.02
C SER A 100 2.06 9.90 -6.98
N PRO A 101 1.10 9.07 -6.57
CA PRO A 101 0.52 8.07 -7.46
C PRO A 101 -0.11 8.70 -8.72
N ALA A 102 -0.07 7.98 -9.84
CA ALA A 102 -0.67 8.43 -11.09
C ALA A 102 -2.18 8.70 -10.93
N LEU A 103 -2.68 9.68 -11.68
CA LEU A 103 -4.10 10.00 -11.72
C LEU A 103 -4.85 8.93 -12.52
N ILE A 104 -6.10 8.67 -12.14
CA ILE A 104 -6.95 7.69 -12.84
C ILE A 104 -7.04 7.98 -14.35
N LYS A 105 -7.15 9.25 -14.74
CA LYS A 105 -7.20 9.65 -16.16
C LYS A 105 -5.99 9.18 -16.98
N ASP A 106 -4.85 8.97 -16.32
CA ASP A 106 -3.60 8.55 -16.94
C ASP A 106 -3.45 7.01 -16.87
N LEU A 107 -4.06 6.36 -15.88
CA LEU A 107 -4.06 4.89 -15.70
C LEU A 107 -5.13 4.17 -16.52
N ASP A 108 -6.35 4.73 -16.62
CA ASP A 108 -7.49 4.11 -17.30
C ASP A 108 -7.21 3.74 -18.77
N PRO A 109 -6.49 4.57 -19.58
CA PRO A 109 -6.12 4.18 -20.95
C PRO A 109 -5.18 2.98 -21.03
N LEU A 110 -4.41 2.70 -19.97
CA LEU A 110 -3.47 1.58 -19.91
C LEU A 110 -4.15 0.28 -19.48
N PHE A 111 -5.24 0.38 -18.71
CA PHE A 111 -6.00 -0.75 -18.18
C PHE A 111 -7.50 -0.58 -18.47
N PRO A 112 -7.90 -0.56 -19.76
CA PRO A 112 -9.26 -0.25 -20.15
C PRO A 112 -10.22 -1.25 -19.50
N SER A 113 -11.32 -0.75 -18.92
CA SER A 113 -12.35 -1.54 -18.22
C SER A 113 -11.90 -2.28 -16.95
N LEU A 114 -10.64 -2.15 -16.53
CA LEU A 114 -10.16 -2.72 -15.28
C LEU A 114 -10.55 -1.83 -14.09
N ILE A 115 -10.24 -0.53 -14.19
CA ILE A 115 -10.34 0.42 -13.09
C ILE A 115 -11.77 0.96 -12.95
N ASP A 116 -12.22 1.21 -11.73
CA ASP A 116 -13.41 2.02 -11.45
C ASP A 116 -13.04 3.51 -11.37
N PRO A 117 -13.42 4.34 -12.35
CA PRO A 117 -13.10 5.76 -12.35
C PRO A 117 -13.96 6.58 -11.39
N SER A 118 -15.01 6.00 -10.81
CA SER A 118 -15.88 6.69 -9.83
C SER A 118 -15.36 6.59 -8.40
N TYR A 119 -14.45 5.65 -8.13
CA TYR A 119 -13.84 5.49 -6.82
C TYR A 119 -12.90 6.65 -6.49
N THR A 120 -13.01 7.18 -5.27
CA THR A 120 -12.14 8.24 -4.74
C THR A 120 -11.43 7.71 -3.50
N ALA A 121 -10.10 7.79 -3.48
CA ALA A 121 -9.32 7.32 -2.34
C ALA A 121 -9.65 8.09 -1.06
N HIS A 122 -9.70 7.37 0.06
CA HIS A 122 -10.03 7.95 1.36
C HIS A 122 -8.85 8.72 1.96
N VAL A 123 -7.64 8.22 1.75
CA VAL A 123 -6.42 8.77 2.33
C VAL A 123 -5.35 8.86 1.26
N TYR A 124 -4.49 9.86 1.35
CA TYR A 124 -3.33 10.00 0.48
C TYR A 124 -2.05 9.94 1.32
N PRO A 125 -0.99 9.26 0.84
CA PRO A 125 0.29 9.24 1.52
C PRO A 125 0.89 10.63 1.60
N ASN A 126 1.65 10.90 2.67
CA ASN A 126 2.34 12.17 2.80
C ASN A 126 3.38 12.32 1.67
N PRO A 127 3.36 13.40 0.87
CA PRO A 127 4.35 13.61 -0.19
C PRO A 127 5.79 13.73 0.32
N SER A 128 6.01 14.04 1.60
CA SER A 128 7.34 14.00 2.24
C SER A 128 7.73 12.61 2.75
N GLY A 129 6.88 11.60 2.59
CA GLY A 129 7.11 10.27 3.14
C GLY A 129 6.67 10.21 4.60
N GLU A 130 6.85 9.04 5.18
CA GLU A 130 6.23 8.65 6.44
C GLU A 130 7.24 7.88 7.28
N THR A 131 7.23 8.08 8.60
CA THR A 131 7.83 7.10 9.52
C THR A 131 7.05 5.79 9.45
N ILE A 132 7.63 4.68 9.90
CA ILE A 132 6.97 3.39 10.03
C ILE A 132 5.68 3.54 10.86
N ALA A 133 5.72 4.29 11.97
CA ALA A 133 4.52 4.55 12.76
C ALA A 133 3.43 5.28 11.97
N GLN A 134 3.80 6.31 11.20
CA GLN A 134 2.88 7.06 10.36
C GLN A 134 2.29 6.20 9.23
N LEU A 135 3.08 5.32 8.62
CA LEU A 135 2.61 4.34 7.65
C LEU A 135 1.50 3.45 8.24
N HIS A 136 1.71 2.91 9.45
CA HIS A 136 0.71 2.05 10.08
C HIS A 136 -0.58 2.82 10.38
N ASP A 137 -0.48 4.06 10.85
CA ASP A 137 -1.66 4.91 11.09
C ASP A 137 -2.40 5.26 9.80
N ARG A 138 -1.69 5.59 8.71
CA ARG A 138 -2.29 5.81 7.39
C ARG A 138 -3.03 4.56 6.92
N VAL A 139 -2.35 3.42 6.90
CA VAL A 139 -2.90 2.16 6.40
C VAL A 139 -4.10 1.73 7.21
N ALA A 140 -4.05 1.85 8.55
CA ALA A 140 -5.20 1.56 9.39
C ALA A 140 -6.39 2.49 9.10
N THR A 141 -6.14 3.80 8.92
CA THR A 141 -7.19 4.77 8.59
C THR A 141 -7.84 4.46 7.24
N ALA A 142 -7.03 4.19 6.21
CA ALA A 142 -7.51 3.86 4.87
C ALA A 142 -8.30 2.54 4.87
N LEU A 143 -7.77 1.52 5.56
CA LEU A 143 -8.39 0.21 5.60
C LEU A 143 -9.70 0.20 6.38
N ASP A 144 -9.79 0.94 7.49
CA ASP A 144 -11.05 1.10 8.23
C ASP A 144 -12.13 1.78 7.39
N ALA A 145 -11.77 2.80 6.61
CA ALA A 145 -12.68 3.48 5.68
C ALA A 145 -13.15 2.58 4.53
N VAL A 146 -12.22 1.87 3.88
CA VAL A 146 -12.53 0.89 2.83
C VAL A 146 -13.46 -0.21 3.35
N ILE A 147 -13.16 -0.74 4.55
CA ILE A 147 -14.00 -1.75 5.19
C ILE A 147 -15.40 -1.20 5.47
N ALA A 148 -15.51 0.02 5.98
CA ALA A 148 -16.80 0.64 6.29
C ALA A 148 -17.66 0.84 5.03
N ASP A 149 -17.04 1.24 3.92
CA ASP A 149 -17.73 1.39 2.63
C ASP A 149 -18.20 0.03 2.08
N VAL A 150 -17.35 -0.99 2.11
CA VAL A 150 -17.71 -2.36 1.71
C VAL A 150 -18.82 -2.93 2.60
N ASP A 151 -18.74 -2.74 3.92
CA ASP A 151 -19.79 -3.19 4.86
C ASP A 151 -21.13 -2.51 4.55
N ARG A 152 -21.13 -1.23 4.18
CA ARG A 152 -22.35 -0.49 3.79
C ARG A 152 -22.92 -1.02 2.47
N GLU A 153 -22.07 -1.29 1.48
CA GLU A 153 -22.48 -1.87 0.20
C GLU A 153 -23.10 -3.27 0.38
N ILE A 154 -22.46 -4.12 1.19
CA ILE A 154 -22.99 -5.45 1.53
C ILE A 154 -24.34 -5.32 2.23
N GLN A 155 -24.46 -4.47 3.26
CA GLN A 155 -25.73 -4.29 3.98
C GLN A 155 -26.86 -3.84 3.05
N GLU A 156 -26.59 -2.91 2.13
CA GLU A 156 -27.58 -2.46 1.16
C GLU A 156 -27.94 -3.56 0.15
N TYR A 157 -26.96 -4.36 -0.27
CA TYR A 157 -27.18 -5.53 -1.12
C TYR A 157 -28.07 -6.57 -0.43
N GLU A 158 -27.76 -6.94 0.81
CA GLU A 158 -28.52 -7.92 1.61
C GLU A 158 -29.93 -7.40 1.93
N ARG A 159 -30.10 -6.10 2.15
CA ARG A 159 -31.40 -5.47 2.37
C ARG A 159 -32.30 -5.58 1.14
N THR A 160 -31.72 -5.48 -0.05
CA THR A 160 -32.44 -5.56 -1.33
C THR A 160 -32.55 -6.99 -1.87
N HIS A 161 -31.70 -7.91 -1.38
CA HIS A 161 -31.66 -9.33 -1.75
C HIS A 161 -31.62 -10.23 -0.50
N PRO A 162 -32.71 -10.31 0.29
CA PRO A 162 -32.72 -11.03 1.57
C PRO A 162 -32.38 -12.52 1.45
N GLU A 163 -32.67 -13.13 0.30
CA GLU A 163 -32.33 -14.51 -0.02
C GLU A 163 -30.81 -14.77 -0.09
N LYS A 164 -30.02 -13.70 -0.28
CA LYS A 164 -28.55 -13.73 -0.37
C LYS A 164 -27.84 -13.22 0.88
N ALA A 165 -28.56 -12.82 1.94
CA ALA A 165 -28.02 -12.25 3.18
C ALA A 165 -27.14 -13.19 4.03
N ARG A 166 -26.72 -14.33 3.49
CA ARG A 166 -25.85 -15.32 4.12
C ARG A 166 -24.74 -15.79 3.20
N GLU A 167 -24.60 -15.18 2.03
CA GLU A 167 -23.48 -15.46 1.15
C GLU A 167 -22.19 -14.93 1.78
N SER A 168 -21.07 -15.59 1.48
CA SER A 168 -19.76 -15.11 1.91
C SER A 168 -19.28 -14.04 0.94
N HIS A 169 -18.71 -12.97 1.49
CA HIS A 169 -18.12 -11.89 0.72
C HIS A 169 -16.60 -11.95 0.83
N ALA A 170 -15.89 -11.46 -0.19
CA ALA A 170 -14.44 -11.36 -0.14
C ALA A 170 -13.97 -10.16 -0.95
N ILE A 171 -12.87 -9.55 -0.51
CA ILE A 171 -12.17 -8.53 -1.27
C ILE A 171 -10.71 -8.93 -1.48
N ILE A 172 -10.15 -8.53 -2.62
CA ILE A 172 -8.75 -8.72 -2.96
C ILE A 172 -8.09 -7.36 -3.00
N ILE A 173 -7.01 -7.20 -2.23
CA ILE A 173 -6.17 -6.01 -2.19
C ILE A 173 -4.82 -6.37 -2.81
N CYS A 174 -4.37 -5.62 -3.81
CA CYS A 174 -3.02 -5.75 -4.35
C CYS A 174 -2.18 -4.54 -3.91
N GLY A 175 -0.99 -4.78 -3.37
CA GLY A 175 -0.15 -3.74 -2.76
C GLY A 175 1.33 -4.08 -2.76
N HIS A 176 2.06 -3.44 -1.86
CA HIS A 176 3.53 -3.55 -1.72
C HIS A 176 3.89 -4.06 -0.33
N ALA A 177 5.10 -4.62 -0.18
CA ALA A 177 5.55 -5.27 1.05
C ALA A 177 5.24 -4.49 2.34
N ALA A 178 5.69 -3.24 2.43
CA ALA A 178 5.55 -2.43 3.64
C ALA A 178 4.07 -2.14 3.99
N PRO A 179 3.24 -1.62 3.06
CA PRO A 179 1.80 -1.51 3.29
C PRO A 179 1.13 -2.84 3.63
N LEU A 180 1.53 -3.97 3.03
CA LEU A 180 0.92 -5.27 3.31
C LEU A 180 1.21 -5.76 4.73
N ILE A 181 2.43 -5.58 5.25
CA ILE A 181 2.74 -5.85 6.66
C ILE A 181 1.92 -4.92 7.57
N ALA A 182 1.88 -3.62 7.25
CA ALA A 182 1.09 -2.65 8.01
C ALA A 182 -0.41 -3.00 8.01
N MET A 183 -0.96 -3.50 6.90
CA MET A 183 -2.34 -4.01 6.82
C MET A 183 -2.53 -5.22 7.73
N GLY A 184 -1.61 -6.19 7.72
CA GLY A 184 -1.69 -7.35 8.59
C GLY A 184 -1.77 -6.97 10.06
N ARG A 185 -0.92 -6.02 10.49
CA ARG A 185 -0.92 -5.47 11.85
C ARG A 185 -2.20 -4.66 12.13
N ALA A 186 -2.66 -3.85 11.19
CA ALA A 186 -3.89 -3.07 11.31
C ALA A 186 -5.15 -3.93 11.43
N LEU A 187 -5.24 -5.00 10.64
CA LEU A 187 -6.35 -5.96 10.64
C LEU A 187 -6.40 -6.77 11.93
N THR A 188 -5.25 -7.26 12.39
CA THR A 188 -5.19 -8.07 13.63
C THR A 188 -5.22 -7.23 14.89
N GLY A 189 -4.83 -5.95 14.80
CA GLY A 189 -4.59 -5.08 15.95
C GLY A 189 -3.28 -5.38 16.69
N ASN A 190 -2.46 -6.28 16.17
CA ASN A 190 -1.19 -6.68 16.76
C ASN A 190 -0.08 -5.79 16.20
N MET A 191 0.09 -4.60 16.77
CA MET A 191 1.24 -3.76 16.51
C MET A 191 2.36 -4.13 17.51
N PRO A 192 3.48 -4.72 17.07
CA PRO A 192 4.60 -5.01 17.96
C PRO A 192 5.30 -3.73 18.43
N GLU A 193 5.95 -3.78 19.59
CA GLU A 193 6.79 -2.67 20.09
C GLU A 193 8.00 -2.46 19.16
N ASP A 194 8.64 -3.55 18.72
CA ASP A 194 9.66 -3.52 17.68
C ASP A 194 9.02 -3.69 16.30
N SER A 195 9.08 -2.63 15.49
CA SER A 195 8.54 -2.63 14.13
C SER A 195 9.21 -3.65 13.21
N SER A 196 10.44 -4.08 13.55
CA SER A 196 11.24 -5.07 12.80
C SER A 196 10.80 -6.52 13.04
N THR A 197 9.80 -6.73 13.89
CA THR A 197 9.23 -8.06 14.12
C THR A 197 8.77 -8.69 12.81
N ASP A 198 9.25 -9.90 12.52
CA ASP A 198 8.94 -10.65 11.29
C ASP A 198 7.64 -11.48 11.44
N ASP A 199 6.52 -10.77 11.55
CA ASP A 199 5.17 -11.29 11.84
C ASP A 199 4.32 -11.59 10.59
N PHE A 200 4.37 -10.73 9.58
CA PHE A 200 3.64 -10.91 8.32
C PHE A 200 4.59 -11.17 7.15
N LYS A 201 4.42 -12.32 6.50
CA LYS A 201 5.24 -12.74 5.37
C LYS A 201 4.71 -12.12 4.10
N VAL A 202 5.52 -11.26 3.50
CA VAL A 202 5.25 -10.62 2.22
C VAL A 202 6.33 -11.09 1.24
N PHE A 203 5.90 -11.88 0.27
CA PHE A 203 6.72 -12.39 -0.82
C PHE A 203 6.13 -11.91 -2.14
N THR A 204 6.97 -11.87 -3.17
CA THR A 204 6.53 -11.56 -4.53
C THR A 204 5.36 -12.45 -4.96
N ALA A 205 4.22 -11.83 -5.30
CA ALA A 205 2.99 -12.53 -5.66
C ALA A 205 2.53 -13.58 -4.61
N GLY A 206 3.01 -13.49 -3.37
CA GLY A 206 2.54 -14.25 -2.23
C GLY A 206 1.18 -13.74 -1.75
N MET A 207 0.44 -14.61 -1.07
CA MET A 207 -0.93 -14.31 -0.66
C MET A 207 -1.15 -14.60 0.82
N SER A 208 -1.66 -13.60 1.54
CA SER A 208 -2.18 -13.77 2.89
C SER A 208 -3.69 -13.73 2.88
N THR A 209 -4.30 -14.48 3.80
CA THR A 209 -5.76 -14.54 3.96
C THR A 209 -6.14 -14.17 5.37
N PHE A 210 -7.06 -13.21 5.50
CA PHE A 210 -7.62 -12.81 6.79
C PHE A 210 -9.12 -13.08 6.84
N LYS A 211 -9.62 -13.53 8.00
CA LYS A 211 -11.05 -13.76 8.26
C LYS A 211 -11.54 -12.84 9.37
N ARG A 212 -12.70 -12.22 9.17
CA ARG A 212 -13.29 -11.34 10.18
C ARG A 212 -13.63 -12.14 11.45
N ARG A 213 -13.33 -11.58 12.61
CA ARG A 213 -13.75 -12.17 13.89
C ARG A 213 -15.26 -12.03 14.08
N ALA A 214 -15.85 -12.99 14.78
CA ALA A 214 -17.26 -12.94 15.16
C ALA A 214 -17.53 -11.75 16.09
N LEU A 215 -18.67 -11.06 15.90
CA LEU A 215 -19.18 -10.07 16.84
C LEU A 215 -19.42 -10.74 18.20
N GLY A 216 -18.48 -10.56 19.13
CA GLY A 216 -18.48 -11.22 20.45
C GLY A 216 -17.09 -11.63 20.94
N SER A 217 -16.08 -11.70 20.07
CA SER A 217 -14.69 -12.01 20.44
C SER A 217 -13.89 -10.80 20.96
N ARG A 218 -14.56 -9.76 21.46
CA ARG A 218 -13.86 -8.62 22.09
C ARG A 218 -13.41 -9.03 23.48
N SER A 219 -12.09 -9.07 23.72
CA SER A 219 -11.57 -9.00 25.09
C SER A 219 -12.06 -7.69 25.70
N SER A 220 -12.79 -7.81 26.80
CA SER A 220 -13.43 -6.71 27.51
C SER A 220 -12.41 -6.03 28.41
N ASP A 221 -11.41 -5.37 27.81
CA ASP A 221 -10.49 -4.52 28.56
C ASP A 221 -10.63 -3.06 28.12
N GLU A 222 -11.32 -2.34 29.00
CA GLU A 222 -11.41 -0.90 29.27
C GLU A 222 -11.69 0.11 28.13
N SER A 223 -12.89 0.70 28.21
CA SER A 223 -13.25 1.92 27.50
C SER A 223 -12.44 3.13 28.01
N SER A 224 -11.67 3.76 27.13
CA SER A 224 -11.32 5.18 27.26
C SER A 224 -11.94 5.98 26.12
N LEU A 225 -13.12 6.53 26.40
CA LEU A 225 -13.74 7.60 25.62
C LEU A 225 -12.96 8.89 25.85
N THR A 226 -11.99 9.18 24.98
CA THR A 226 -11.48 10.54 24.80
C THR A 226 -11.86 11.03 23.40
N SER A 227 -12.74 12.03 23.37
CA SER A 227 -13.15 12.75 22.18
C SER A 227 -11.92 13.42 21.54
N GLY A 228 -11.55 12.98 20.34
CA GLY A 228 -10.57 13.66 19.47
C GLY A 228 -9.46 12.75 18.92
N ARG A 229 -9.54 12.45 17.62
CA ARG A 229 -8.57 11.76 16.71
C ARG A 229 -8.60 10.22 16.72
N VAL A 230 -9.14 9.68 15.62
CA VAL A 230 -9.45 8.27 15.31
C VAL A 230 -8.22 7.49 14.84
N ALA A 231 -7.12 7.48 15.60
CA ALA A 231 -5.91 6.72 15.21
C ALA A 231 -5.46 5.65 16.24
N SER A 232 -6.07 5.60 17.42
CA SER A 232 -5.65 4.73 18.52
C SER A 232 -6.52 3.51 18.76
N SER A 233 -7.65 3.35 18.07
CA SER A 233 -8.64 2.29 18.37
C SER A 233 -8.29 0.91 17.81
N TRP A 234 -7.42 0.80 16.79
CA TRP A 234 -7.14 -0.46 16.10
C TRP A 234 -6.07 -1.32 16.79
N ARG A 235 -5.20 -0.72 17.60
CA ARG A 235 -4.12 -1.43 18.31
C ARG A 235 -4.66 -2.25 19.50
N GLY A 236 -3.81 -3.07 20.11
CA GLY A 236 -4.15 -3.86 21.30
C GLY A 236 -5.05 -5.06 20.99
N GLY A 237 -4.92 -5.66 19.80
CA GLY A 237 -5.74 -6.79 19.36
C GLY A 237 -7.17 -6.42 18.93
N ASN A 238 -7.49 -5.13 18.84
CA ASN A 238 -8.82 -4.67 18.41
C ASN A 238 -9.02 -4.82 16.90
N GLY A 239 -8.02 -4.43 16.12
CA GLY A 239 -8.05 -4.43 14.66
C GLY A 239 -9.08 -3.47 14.05
N VAL A 240 -8.82 -3.01 12.82
CA VAL A 240 -9.79 -2.20 12.07
C VAL A 240 -11.03 -3.01 11.68
N GLY A 241 -12.20 -2.37 11.56
CA GLY A 241 -13.44 -3.07 11.19
C GLY A 241 -13.89 -4.18 12.16
N GLY A 242 -13.47 -4.16 13.44
CA GLY A 242 -13.80 -5.21 14.42
C GLY A 242 -12.78 -6.36 14.52
N GLY A 243 -11.72 -6.28 13.72
CA GLY A 243 -10.56 -7.15 13.80
C GLY A 243 -10.70 -8.50 13.11
N TRP A 244 -9.54 -9.05 12.77
CA TRP A 244 -9.41 -10.15 11.82
C TRP A 244 -8.33 -11.13 12.28
N ASP A 245 -8.52 -12.41 11.95
CA ASP A 245 -7.52 -13.46 12.15
C ASP A 245 -6.79 -13.72 10.84
N CYS A 246 -5.45 -13.70 10.88
CA CYS A 246 -4.62 -14.15 9.77
C CYS A 246 -4.65 -15.68 9.72
N VAL A 247 -5.34 -16.25 8.74
CA VAL A 247 -5.51 -17.71 8.58
C VAL A 247 -4.53 -18.31 7.57
N VAL A 248 -3.95 -17.48 6.71
CA VAL A 248 -2.86 -17.82 5.79
C VAL A 248 -1.91 -16.63 5.74
N ASN A 249 -0.60 -16.87 5.88
CA ASN A 249 0.42 -15.82 5.97
C ASN A 249 1.52 -16.06 4.91
N GLY A 250 1.46 -15.33 3.80
CA GLY A 250 2.45 -15.39 2.71
C GLY A 250 2.52 -16.72 1.98
N GLU A 251 1.38 -17.30 1.59
CA GLU A 251 1.32 -18.53 0.80
C GLU A 251 1.94 -18.32 -0.59
N CYS A 252 2.89 -19.17 -0.96
CA CYS A 252 3.52 -19.17 -2.28
C CYS A 252 3.50 -20.55 -2.97
N LYS A 253 2.74 -21.54 -2.45
CA LYS A 253 2.75 -22.91 -2.98
C LYS A 253 2.26 -23.03 -4.43
N TYR A 254 1.51 -22.05 -4.90
CA TYR A 254 1.02 -21.96 -6.28
C TYR A 254 2.05 -21.35 -7.25
N LEU A 255 3.17 -20.81 -6.74
CA LEU A 255 4.26 -20.28 -7.54
C LEU A 255 5.28 -21.39 -7.80
N SER A 256 5.69 -21.58 -9.06
CA SER A 256 6.65 -22.62 -9.44
C SER A 256 8.01 -22.48 -8.75
N ASN A 257 8.41 -21.24 -8.45
CA ASN A 257 9.66 -20.92 -7.77
C ASN A 257 9.50 -20.78 -6.24
N GLY A 258 8.29 -21.00 -5.71
CA GLY A 258 8.00 -20.77 -4.31
C GLY A 258 8.13 -19.30 -3.89
N ALA A 259 8.56 -19.07 -2.65
CA ALA A 259 8.69 -17.75 -2.07
C ALA A 259 9.97 -17.04 -2.53
N GLU A 260 9.82 -15.85 -3.12
CA GLU A 260 10.93 -15.04 -3.61
C GLU A 260 10.87 -13.60 -3.06
N ARG A 261 12.05 -13.05 -2.76
CA ARG A 261 12.26 -11.64 -2.35
C ARG A 261 11.40 -11.20 -1.16
N GLY A 262 11.38 -12.01 -0.11
CA GLY A 262 10.71 -11.65 1.14
C GLY A 262 11.26 -10.34 1.73
N TRP A 263 10.38 -9.55 2.34
CA TRP A 263 10.72 -8.28 2.95
C TRP A 263 10.07 -8.12 4.33
N HIS A 264 10.72 -7.35 5.21
CA HIS A 264 10.21 -6.92 6.51
C HIS A 264 10.91 -5.61 6.91
N PHE A 265 10.32 -4.87 7.85
CA PHE A 265 10.93 -3.67 8.39
C PHE A 265 12.25 -3.99 9.11
N HIS A 266 13.19 -3.05 9.09
CA HIS A 266 14.46 -3.14 9.80
C HIS A 266 14.65 -2.09 10.91
N GLY A 267 13.60 -1.32 11.24
CA GLY A 267 13.57 -0.37 12.37
C GLY A 267 14.38 0.93 12.15
N GLU A 268 15.49 0.89 11.43
CA GLU A 268 16.34 2.06 11.15
C GLU A 268 15.80 2.98 10.03
N GLU A 269 14.71 2.56 9.38
CA GLU A 269 14.11 3.22 8.22
C GLU A 269 13.17 4.39 8.58
N ASP A 270 13.13 4.80 9.86
CA ASP A 270 12.37 5.96 10.31
C ASP A 270 13.04 7.30 9.96
N PHE A 271 14.30 7.29 9.49
CA PHE A 271 15.12 8.42 8.98
C PHE A 271 15.12 9.72 9.81
N ASN A 272 14.58 9.72 11.03
CA ASN A 272 14.51 10.86 11.95
C ASN A 272 15.90 11.34 12.43
N SER A 273 16.97 10.59 12.14
CA SER A 273 18.32 10.79 12.67
C SER A 273 19.28 11.49 11.70
N MET A 274 18.84 11.99 10.54
CA MET A 274 19.70 12.83 9.72
C MET A 274 19.97 14.15 10.45
N PRO A 275 21.22 14.47 10.82
CA PRO A 275 21.52 15.73 11.47
C PRO A 275 21.13 16.87 10.53
N SER A 276 20.33 17.81 11.03
CA SER A 276 20.06 19.06 10.33
C SER A 276 21.40 19.65 9.90
N SER A 277 21.61 19.88 8.60
CA SER A 277 22.82 20.52 8.08
C SER A 277 23.10 21.77 8.91
N GLY A 278 24.09 21.66 9.80
CA GLY A 278 24.52 22.77 10.63
C GLY A 278 24.96 23.86 9.68
N VAL A 279 24.24 24.98 9.68
CA VAL A 279 24.75 26.22 9.12
C VAL A 279 26.00 26.51 9.92
N VAL A 280 27.16 26.28 9.33
CA VAL A 280 28.44 26.67 9.92
C VAL A 280 28.44 28.20 9.85
N GLU A 281 28.08 28.86 10.94
CA GLU A 281 28.28 30.30 11.09
C GLU A 281 29.79 30.55 11.08
N ASP A 282 30.30 30.98 9.93
CA ASP A 282 31.65 31.50 9.77
C ASP A 282 31.80 32.76 10.64
N SER A 283 32.25 32.56 11.87
CA SER A 283 32.69 33.62 12.78
C SER A 283 34.16 33.94 12.48
N GLY A 284 34.42 34.37 11.24
CA GLY A 284 35.68 34.94 10.81
C GLY A 284 35.89 36.34 11.39
N SER A 285 36.55 36.41 12.54
CA SER A 285 37.07 37.65 13.12
C SER A 285 37.99 38.36 12.12
N ARG A 286 37.62 39.59 11.76
CA ARG A 286 38.49 40.55 11.08
C ARG A 286 39.59 40.96 12.05
N ASP A 287 40.82 40.58 11.77
CA ASP A 287 42.00 41.28 12.26
C ASP A 287 42.85 41.74 11.08
N ASP A 288 42.95 43.07 10.99
CA ASP A 288 43.83 43.87 10.13
C ASP A 288 45.32 43.52 10.36
N ILE A 289 46.18 43.62 9.32
CA ILE A 289 47.57 44.17 9.33
C ILE A 289 48.06 44.33 7.85
N PRO A 290 48.91 45.34 7.49
CA PRO A 290 48.80 46.07 6.22
C PRO A 290 49.84 45.77 5.12
N ARG A 291 49.40 46.09 3.89
CA ARG A 291 50.09 46.64 2.71
C ARG A 291 51.64 46.60 2.68
N ALA A 292 52.18 45.81 1.75
CA ALA A 292 53.45 46.10 1.08
C ALA A 292 53.28 46.00 -0.44
N ALA A 293 53.64 47.08 -1.13
CA ALA A 293 53.57 47.23 -2.57
C ALA A 293 54.81 46.64 -3.24
N THR A 294 54.67 46.07 -4.45
CA THR A 294 55.71 46.20 -5.48
C THR A 294 55.07 46.18 -6.86
N LYS A 295 55.33 47.25 -7.62
CA LYS A 295 55.08 47.38 -9.05
C LYS A 295 56.19 46.65 -9.81
N LEU A 296 55.84 45.82 -10.78
CA LEU A 296 56.07 46.02 -12.23
C LEU A 296 55.37 44.89 -12.98
#